data_AF-A0A9D7NS38-F1
#
_entry.id   AF-A0A9D7NS38-F1
#
_cell.length_a   1.000
_cell.length_b   1.000
_cell.length_c   1.000
_cell.angle_alpha   90.00
_cell.angle_beta   90.00
_cell.angle_gamma   90.00
#
_symmetry.space_group_name_H-M   'P 1'
#
loop_
_entity.id
_entity.type
_entity.pdbx_description
1 polymer ?
#
loop_
_entity_poly.entity_id
_entity_poly.type
_entity_poly.pdbx_seq_one_letter_code
_entity_poly.pdbx_strand_id
1 'polypeptide(L)'
;MSDQQARIFTELTQTTDPERQYAALSEMHDQKEREYLARLKEAAPNSLSCFTEYMTPEEPPAEHHDVMCDYLEQIERRDLMRATFSMPPGHAKGCALTTLLPSPSGYPDGGCLCW
;
A
#
# COMPACT_ATOMS: atom_id res chain seq x y z
N MET A 1 -17.42 -21.52 21.18
CA MET A 1 -16.08 -21.34 20.60
C MET A 1 -15.48 -22.71 20.43
N SER A 2 -15.13 -23.08 19.21
CA SER A 2 -14.77 -24.45 18.85
C SER A 2 -13.49 -24.88 19.56
N ASP A 3 -13.48 -26.02 20.28
CA ASP A 3 -12.31 -26.53 21.03
C ASP A 3 -11.01 -26.59 20.21
N GLN A 4 -11.14 -26.69 18.88
CA GLN A 4 -10.03 -26.66 17.94
C GLN A 4 -9.31 -25.31 17.89
N GLN A 5 -10.04 -24.18 17.99
CA GLN A 5 -9.44 -22.85 17.96
C GLN A 5 -8.59 -22.60 19.21
N ALA A 6 -9.09 -23.01 20.39
CA ALA A 6 -8.37 -22.86 21.65
C ALA A 6 -7.03 -23.63 21.64
N ARG A 7 -7.00 -24.84 21.07
CA ARG A 7 -5.76 -25.63 20.93
C ARG A 7 -4.74 -24.94 20.03
N ILE A 8 -5.18 -24.40 18.89
CA ILE A 8 -4.31 -23.69 17.94
C ILE A 8 -3.70 -22.44 18.60
N PHE A 9 -4.49 -21.66 19.33
CA PHE A 9 -3.98 -20.48 20.03
C PHE A 9 -2.96 -20.84 21.11
N THR A 10 -3.20 -21.91 21.87
CA THR A 10 -2.24 -22.39 22.88
C THR A 10 -0.96 -22.94 22.26
N GLU A 11 -1.01 -23.61 21.12
CA GLU A 11 0.20 -24.05 20.40
C GLU A 11 1.01 -22.88 19.86
N LEU A 12 0.36 -21.87 19.26
CA LEU A 12 1.01 -20.70 18.68
C LEU A 12 1.65 -19.78 19.72
N THR A 13 0.97 -19.57 20.85
CA THR A 13 1.38 -18.60 21.87
C THR A 13 2.08 -19.26 23.07
N GLN A 14 2.10 -20.59 23.13
CA GLN A 14 2.61 -21.43 24.23
C GLN A 14 2.00 -21.11 25.61
N THR A 15 0.88 -20.38 25.64
CA THR A 15 0.19 -19.96 26.86
C THR A 15 -1.31 -20.22 26.75
N THR A 16 -1.95 -20.48 27.88
CA THR A 16 -3.40 -20.65 28.01
C THR A 16 -4.09 -19.40 28.56
N ASP A 17 -3.31 -18.40 28.98
CA ASP A 17 -3.81 -17.14 29.54
C ASP A 17 -4.20 -16.17 28.41
N PRO A 18 -5.49 -15.80 28.25
CA PRO A 18 -5.97 -14.98 27.14
C PRO A 18 -5.26 -13.64 26.97
N GLU A 19 -4.89 -12.97 28.08
CA GLU A 19 -4.18 -11.68 28.04
C GLU A 19 -2.77 -11.85 27.45
N ARG A 20 -2.07 -12.93 27.85
CA ARG A 20 -0.76 -13.26 27.28
C ARG A 20 -0.85 -13.75 25.84
N GLN A 21 -1.93 -14.43 25.47
CA GLN A 21 -2.18 -14.82 24.08
C GLN A 21 -2.34 -13.58 23.20
N TYR A 22 -3.13 -12.59 23.64
CA TYR A 22 -3.30 -11.32 22.94
C TYR A 22 -1.98 -10.56 22.81
N ALA A 23 -1.22 -10.44 23.90
CA ALA A 23 0.09 -9.77 23.88
C ALA A 23 1.06 -10.43 22.89
N ALA A 24 1.15 -11.77 22.89
CA ALA A 24 1.98 -12.51 21.94
C ALA A 24 1.54 -12.31 20.48
N LEU A 25 0.23 -12.33 20.21
CA LEU A 25 -0.30 -12.08 18.88
C LEU A 25 -0.04 -10.64 18.40
N SER A 26 -0.16 -9.65 19.30
CA SER A 26 0.16 -8.26 19.00
C SER A 26 1.65 -8.08 18.69
N GLU A 27 2.54 -8.70 19.47
CA GLU A 27 3.98 -8.64 19.20
C GLU A 27 4.33 -9.32 17.85
N MET A 28 3.71 -10.46 17.55
CA MET A 28 3.85 -11.13 16.26
C MET A 28 3.34 -10.28 15.10
N HIS A 29 2.21 -9.59 15.29
CA HIS A 29 1.65 -8.66 14.31
C HIS A 29 2.63 -7.52 14.03
N ASP A 30 3.10 -6.82 15.07
CA ASP A 30 4.02 -5.70 14.94
C ASP A 30 5.33 -6.12 14.28
N GLN A 31 5.82 -7.33 14.61
CA GLN A 31 7.01 -7.88 13.98
C GLN A 31 6.80 -8.13 12.49
N LYS A 32 5.65 -8.69 12.10
CA LYS A 32 5.31 -8.95 10.70
C LYS A 32 5.10 -7.66 9.92
N GLU A 33 4.46 -6.67 10.51
CA GLU A 33 4.27 -5.35 9.92
C GLU A 33 5.62 -4.68 9.65
N ARG A 34 6.55 -4.69 10.61
CA ARG A 34 7.92 -4.19 10.42
C ARG A 34 8.68 -4.91 9.31
N GLU A 35 8.59 -6.25 9.28
CA GLU A 35 9.20 -7.07 8.21
C GLU A 35 8.62 -6.73 6.84
N TYR A 36 7.31 -6.50 6.77
CA TYR A 36 6.60 -6.16 5.54
C TYR A 36 7.01 -4.78 5.02
N LEU A 37 6.94 -3.75 5.86
CA LEU A 37 7.34 -2.39 5.51
C LEU A 37 8.81 -2.30 5.11
N ALA A 38 9.69 -3.09 5.74
CA ALA A 38 11.10 -3.16 5.35
C ALA A 38 11.28 -3.70 3.92
N ARG A 39 10.51 -4.73 3.53
CA ARG A 39 10.52 -5.28 2.17
C ARG A 39 9.96 -4.29 1.15
N LEU A 40 8.86 -3.61 1.47
CA LEU A 40 8.30 -2.56 0.62
C LEU A 40 9.31 -1.44 0.38
N LYS A 41 10.01 -0.99 1.43
CA LYS A 41 11.06 0.02 1.33
C LYS A 41 12.22 -0.40 0.43
N GLU A 42 12.62 -1.67 0.48
CA GLU A 42 13.67 -2.23 -0.37
C GLU A 42 13.24 -2.32 -1.84
N ALA A 43 11.97 -2.65 -2.09
CA ALA A 43 11.39 -2.78 -3.42
C ALA A 43 10.97 -1.43 -4.05
N ALA A 44 10.68 -0.42 -3.23
CA ALA A 44 10.18 0.90 -3.65
C ALA A 44 11.00 1.60 -4.76
N PRO A 45 12.35 1.51 -4.82
CA PRO A 45 13.11 2.11 -5.91
C PRO A 45 12.85 1.49 -7.29
N ASN A 46 12.35 0.26 -7.34
CA ASN A 46 12.15 -0.51 -8.57
C ASN A 46 10.68 -0.74 -8.92
N SER A 47 9.76 -0.35 -8.04
CA SER A 47 8.32 -0.54 -8.22
C SER A 47 7.53 0.59 -7.59
N LEU A 48 6.73 1.26 -8.42
CA LEU A 48 5.89 2.38 -8.02
C LEU A 48 4.76 1.91 -7.09
N SER A 49 4.21 0.72 -7.31
CA SER A 49 3.17 0.16 -6.43
C SER A 49 3.71 -0.07 -5.02
N CYS A 50 4.91 -0.65 -4.89
CA CYS A 50 5.57 -0.82 -3.58
C CYS A 50 5.87 0.53 -2.91
N PHE A 51 6.25 1.55 -3.68
CA PHE A 51 6.45 2.89 -3.14
C PHE A 51 5.14 3.50 -2.62
N THR A 52 4.06 3.43 -3.39
CA THR A 52 2.76 3.97 -2.97
C THR A 52 2.22 3.27 -1.74
N GLU A 53 2.37 1.94 -1.66
CA GLU A 53 1.94 1.16 -0.50
C GLU A 53 2.77 1.45 0.75
N TYR A 54 4.08 1.68 0.60
CA TYR A 54 4.94 2.10 1.71
C TYR A 54 4.58 3.49 2.25
N MET A 55 4.18 4.42 1.36
CA MET A 55 3.84 5.80 1.74
C MET A 55 2.48 5.91 2.42
N THR A 56 1.55 5.00 2.14
CA THR A 56 0.20 4.99 2.72
C THR A 56 -0.21 3.56 3.11
N PRO A 57 0.38 3.01 4.19
CA PRO A 57 0.14 1.62 4.59
C PRO A 57 -1.26 1.38 5.17
N GLU A 58 -1.95 2.43 5.64
CA GLU A 58 -3.32 2.33 6.16
C GLU A 58 -4.39 2.07 5.08
N GLU A 59 -4.12 2.40 3.81
CA GLU A 59 -5.07 2.22 2.72
C GLU A 59 -4.62 1.07 1.81
N PRO A 60 -5.35 -0.06 1.76
CA PRO A 60 -4.97 -1.15 0.88
C PRO A 60 -5.02 -0.69 -0.59
N PRO A 61 -3.97 -0.95 -1.40
CA PRO A 61 -3.99 -0.58 -2.80
C PRO A 61 -5.16 -1.30 -3.48
N ALA A 62 -6.09 -0.52 -4.02
CA ALA A 62 -7.18 -1.08 -4.79
C ALA A 62 -6.64 -1.61 -6.13
N GLU A 63 -7.21 -2.68 -6.68
CA GLU A 63 -6.69 -3.35 -7.90
C GLU A 63 -6.48 -2.40 -9.09
N HIS A 64 -7.25 -1.32 -9.17
CA HIS A 64 -7.10 -0.31 -10.22
C HIS A 64 -5.85 0.58 -10.04
N HIS A 65 -5.33 0.73 -8.83
CA HIS A 65 -4.07 1.43 -8.56
C HIS A 65 -2.87 0.65 -9.08
N ASP A 66 -2.87 -0.68 -8.98
CA ASP A 66 -1.81 -1.53 -9.52
C ASP A 66 -1.71 -1.38 -11.04
N VAL A 67 -2.86 -1.38 -11.71
CA VAL A 67 -2.96 -1.16 -13.15
C VAL A 67 -2.40 0.21 -13.54
N MET A 68 -2.74 1.27 -12.77
CA MET A 68 -2.20 2.60 -13.03
C MET A 68 -0.68 2.67 -12.83
N CYS A 69 -0.15 2.04 -11.78
CA CYS A 69 1.29 1.99 -11.52
C CYS A 69 2.04 1.32 -12.66
N ASP A 70 1.55 0.18 -13.16
CA ASP A 70 2.15 -0.52 -14.30
C ASP A 70 2.22 0.36 -15.56
N TYR A 71 1.13 1.04 -15.91
CA TYR A 71 1.11 1.97 -17.04
C TYR A 71 2.08 3.15 -16.86
N LEU A 72 2.24 3.67 -15.62
CA LEU A 72 3.18 4.74 -15.33
C LEU A 72 4.63 4.27 -15.42
N GLU A 73 4.95 3.07 -14.95
CA GLU A 73 6.27 2.45 -15.10
C GLU A 73 6.61 2.19 -16.58
N GLN A 74 5.65 1.75 -17.39
CA GLN A 74 5.82 1.60 -18.84
C GLN A 74 6.08 2.95 -19.54
N ILE A 75 5.51 4.04 -19.04
CA ILE A 75 5.79 5.39 -19.53
C ILE A 75 7.21 5.83 -19.16
N GLU A 76 7.65 5.56 -17.93
CA GLU A 76 9.03 5.84 -17.49
C GLU A 76 10.04 5.11 -18.39
N ARG A 77 9.79 3.83 -18.69
CA ARG A 77 10.62 3.00 -19.57
C ARG A 77 10.53 3.40 -21.05
N ARG A 78 9.61 4.30 -21.41
CA ARG A 78 9.29 4.73 -22.79
C ARG A 78 8.74 3.60 -23.69
N ASP A 79 8.23 2.54 -23.09
CA ASP A 79 7.47 1.50 -23.80
C ASP A 79 6.10 2.04 -24.23
N LEU A 80 5.54 2.94 -23.43
CA LEU A 80 4.34 3.71 -23.74
C LEU A 80 4.67 5.21 -23.70
N MET A 81 4.18 5.97 -24.68
CA MET A 81 4.45 7.42 -24.70
C MET A 81 3.52 8.21 -23.78
N ARG A 82 2.25 7.77 -23.66
CA ARG A 82 1.19 8.40 -22.87
C ARG A 82 0.12 7.37 -22.51
N ALA A 83 -0.46 7.49 -21.32
CA ALA A 83 -1.67 6.77 -20.89
C ALA A 83 -2.78 7.78 -20.58
N THR A 84 -4.03 7.37 -20.72
CA THR A 84 -5.20 8.20 -20.35
C THR A 84 -6.17 7.34 -19.57
N PHE A 85 -6.49 7.75 -18.34
CA PHE A 85 -7.35 7.00 -17.43
C PHE A 85 -8.74 7.64 -17.35
N SER A 86 -9.76 6.94 -17.85
CA SER A 86 -11.15 7.34 -17.67
C SER A 86 -11.80 6.46 -16.61
N MET A 87 -12.09 7.06 -15.46
CA MET A 87 -12.82 6.44 -14.34
C MET A 87 -14.05 7.28 -13.94
N PRO A 88 -15.09 6.66 -13.35
CA PRO A 88 -16.27 7.38 -12.88
C PRO A 88 -15.95 8.36 -11.73
N PRO A 89 -16.78 9.38 -11.52
CA PRO A 89 -16.60 10.34 -10.42
C PRO A 89 -16.60 9.62 -9.06
N GLY A 90 -15.72 10.06 -8.15
CA GLY A 90 -15.56 9.46 -6.81
C GLY A 90 -14.50 8.35 -6.72
N HIS A 91 -13.87 7.93 -7.81
CA HIS A 91 -12.81 6.89 -7.82
C HIS A 91 -11.40 7.46 -7.59
N ALA A 92 -11.29 8.42 -6.67
CA ALA A 92 -10.01 8.97 -6.18
C ALA A 92 -8.94 9.36 -7.23
N LYS A 93 -9.32 9.63 -8.49
CA LYS A 93 -8.38 10.09 -9.54
C LYS A 93 -7.50 11.25 -9.07
N GLY A 94 -8.04 12.15 -8.26
CA GLY A 94 -7.31 13.27 -7.67
C GLY A 94 -6.26 12.86 -6.64
N CYS A 95 -6.51 11.84 -5.83
CA CYS A 95 -5.56 11.37 -4.82
C CYS A 95 -4.41 10.58 -5.47
N ALA A 96 -4.71 9.71 -6.43
CA ALA A 96 -3.70 8.86 -7.09
C ALA A 96 -2.87 9.62 -8.14
N LEU A 97 -3.46 10.58 -8.87
CA LEU A 97 -2.79 11.27 -9.98
C LEU A 97 -2.42 12.74 -9.70
N THR A 98 -3.11 13.41 -8.76
CA THR A 98 -2.91 14.86 -8.47
C THR A 98 -2.13 15.11 -7.18
N THR A 99 -1.79 14.08 -6.39
CA THR A 99 -0.80 14.22 -5.33
C THR A 99 0.57 14.43 -5.97
N LEU A 100 0.86 15.70 -6.24
CA LEU A 100 2.14 16.22 -6.69
C LEU A 100 3.25 15.56 -5.87
N LEU A 101 4.06 14.71 -6.49
CA LEU A 101 5.41 14.48 -6.01
C LEU A 101 6.02 15.86 -5.79
N PRO A 102 6.47 16.22 -4.57
CA PRO A 102 7.05 17.53 -4.34
C PRO A 102 8.34 17.63 -5.17
N SER A 103 8.22 18.25 -6.34
CA SER A 103 9.37 18.76 -7.08
C SER A 103 10.02 19.85 -6.22
N PRO A 104 11.35 19.85 -6.04
CA PRO A 104 12.05 20.87 -5.25
C PRO A 104 11.97 22.28 -5.84
N SER A 105 11.35 22.48 -7.01
CA SER A 105 11.13 23.82 -7.58
C SER A 105 9.64 24.10 -7.72
N GLY A 106 9.11 24.91 -6.82
CA GLY A 106 7.71 25.35 -6.83
C GLY A 106 7.35 26.10 -8.12
N TYR A 107 6.17 25.79 -8.65
CA TYR A 107 5.43 26.65 -9.58
C TYR A 107 3.95 26.70 -9.14
N PRO A 108 3.33 27.89 -9.18
CA PRO A 108 1.92 28.06 -8.89
C PRO A 108 1.07 27.78 -10.15
N ASP A 109 -0.24 27.69 -9.94
CA ASP A 109 -1.31 27.73 -10.96
C ASP A 109 -1.81 26.37 -11.48
N GLY A 110 -2.57 25.67 -10.63
CA GLY A 110 -4.04 25.71 -10.72
C GLY A 110 -4.73 25.17 -11.98
N GLY A 111 -4.15 24.21 -12.71
CA GLY A 111 -4.81 23.54 -13.84
C GLY A 111 -5.12 22.06 -13.56
N CYS A 112 -6.29 21.75 -13.00
CA CYS A 112 -6.78 20.37 -12.89
C CYS A 112 -7.41 19.97 -14.24
N LEU A 113 -6.69 19.18 -15.05
CA LEU A 113 -7.20 18.65 -16.32
C LEU A 113 -8.15 17.48 -16.03
N CYS A 114 -9.45 17.77 -15.97
CA CYS A 114 -10.51 16.77 -16.11
C CYS A 114 -10.93 16.70 -17.60
N TRP A 115 -10.73 15.56 -18.23
CA TRP A 115 -11.61 15.12 -19.33
C TRP A 115 -12.71 14.25 -18.74
#